data_AF-A0A2S9GCF0-F1
#
_entry.id   AF-A0A2S9GCF0-F1
#
_cell.length_a   1.000
_cell.length_b   1.000
_cell.length_c   1.000
_cell.angle_alpha   90.00
_cell.angle_beta   90.00
_cell.angle_gamma   90.00
#
_symmetry.space_group_name_H-M   'P 1'
#
loop_
_entity.id
_entity.type
_entity.pdbx_description
1 polymer ?
#
loop_
_entity_poly.entity_id
_entity_poly.type
_entity_poly.pdbx_seq_one_letter_code
_entity_poly.pdbx_strand_id
1 'polypeptide(L)'
;WPIAVIEGDQETLLDANRIRAAGARAVQINTGAGCHLDADMVRRALDALAPEPDSLLFIENVGNLVCPAMFDLGENSKVVVISV
;
A
#
# COMPACT_ATOMS: atom_id res chain seq x y z
N TRP A 1 -17.61 0.29 -7.31
CA TRP A 1 -16.46 1.19 -7.35
C TRP A 1 -15.23 0.33 -7.58
N PRO A 2 -14.38 0.61 -8.59
CA PRO A 2 -13.14 -0.11 -8.81
C PRO A 2 -12.26 -0.07 -7.55
N ILE A 3 -11.64 -1.19 -7.19
CA ILE A 3 -10.70 -1.27 -6.06
C ILE A 3 -9.29 -1.45 -6.61
N ALA A 4 -8.38 -0.64 -6.11
CA ALA A 4 -6.96 -0.74 -6.41
C ALA A 4 -6.15 -0.74 -5.11
N VAL A 5 -4.97 -1.35 -5.13
CA VAL A 5 -4.13 -1.50 -3.94
C VAL A 5 -2.69 -1.11 -4.25
N ILE A 6 -2.11 -0.28 -3.40
CA ILE A 6 -0.67 -0.16 -3.25
C ILE A 6 -0.31 -1.01 -2.05
N GLU A 7 0.53 -2.01 -2.28
CA GLU A 7 1.09 -2.83 -1.22
C GLU A 7 2.53 -2.35 -0.99
N GLY A 8 2.95 -2.32 0.27
CA GLY A 8 4.33 -2.04 0.66
C GLY A 8 4.84 -3.03 1.70
N ASP A 9 5.93 -3.72 1.35
CA ASP A 9 6.63 -4.64 2.23
C ASP A 9 8.15 -4.55 1.99
N GLN A 10 8.96 -5.15 2.84
CA GLN A 10 10.41 -5.15 2.71
C GLN A 10 10.85 -5.84 1.41
N GLU A 11 10.27 -7.00 1.12
CA GLU A 11 10.65 -7.84 -0.01
C GLU A 11 9.47 -8.66 -0.57
N THR A 12 9.73 -9.31 -1.70
CA THR A 12 8.84 -10.24 -2.42
C THR A 12 7.69 -9.57 -3.19
N LEU A 13 6.72 -10.38 -3.61
CA LEU A 13 5.50 -9.96 -4.32
C LEU A 13 4.28 -10.71 -3.77
N LEU A 14 4.41 -11.35 -2.61
CA LEU A 14 3.46 -12.34 -2.12
C LEU A 14 2.07 -11.74 -1.93
N ASP A 15 1.99 -10.61 -1.22
CA ASP A 15 0.71 -9.98 -0.92
C ASP A 15 0.11 -9.29 -2.15
N ALA A 16 0.90 -8.57 -2.94
CA ALA A 16 0.42 -8.04 -4.22
C ALA A 16 -0.12 -9.13 -5.15
N ASN A 17 0.49 -10.33 -5.18
CA ASN A 17 -0.02 -11.45 -5.97
C ASN A 17 -1.32 -12.03 -5.40
N ARG A 18 -1.45 -12.14 -4.08
CA ARG A 18 -2.71 -12.56 -3.42
C ARG A 18 -3.85 -11.58 -3.71
N ILE A 19 -3.57 -10.28 -3.67
CA ILE A 19 -4.54 -9.22 -3.99
C ILE A 19 -4.98 -9.30 -5.45
N ARG A 20 -4.02 -9.49 -6.39
CA ARG A 20 -4.34 -9.67 -7.81
C ARG A 20 -5.17 -10.92 -8.06
N ALA A 21 -4.85 -12.03 -7.40
CA ALA A 21 -5.61 -13.27 -7.47
C ALA A 21 -7.04 -13.11 -6.92
N ALA A 22 -7.25 -12.22 -5.95
CA ALA A 22 -8.57 -11.85 -5.45
C ALA A 22 -9.36 -10.90 -6.37
N GLY A 23 -8.75 -10.41 -7.45
CA GLY A 23 -9.40 -9.63 -8.51
C GLY A 23 -9.16 -8.12 -8.46
N ALA A 24 -8.34 -7.61 -7.54
CA ALA A 24 -8.01 -6.18 -7.48
C ALA A 24 -6.70 -5.87 -8.25
N ARG A 25 -6.60 -4.66 -8.79
CA ARG A 25 -5.32 -4.17 -9.36
C ARG A 25 -4.37 -3.84 -8.22
N ALA A 26 -3.15 -4.34 -8.25
CA ALA A 26 -2.15 -4.06 -7.21
C ALA A 26 -0.78 -3.68 -7.78
N VAL A 27 -0.08 -2.77 -7.10
CA VAL A 27 1.34 -2.46 -7.29
C VAL A 27 2.06 -2.72 -5.97
N GLN A 28 3.22 -3.40 -6.03
CA GLN A 28 4.09 -3.64 -4.88
C GLN A 28 5.15 -2.54 -4.80
N ILE A 29 5.43 -2.07 -3.58
CA ILE A 29 6.61 -1.29 -3.24
C ILE A 29 7.50 -2.15 -2.33
N ASN A 30 8.66 -2.56 -2.83
CA ASN A 30 9.68 -3.20 -1.99
C ASN A 30 10.55 -2.13 -1.36
N THR A 31 10.40 -1.93 -0.04
CA THR A 31 11.12 -0.91 0.73
C THR A 31 12.55 -1.33 1.09
N GLY A 32 12.91 -2.60 0.86
CA GLY A 32 14.16 -3.19 1.33
C GLY A 32 14.22 -3.13 2.86
N ALA A 33 15.23 -2.47 3.41
CA ALA A 33 15.35 -2.31 4.87
C ALA A 33 14.38 -1.25 5.47
N GLY A 34 13.56 -0.58 4.67
CA GLY A 34 12.63 0.44 5.13
C GLY A 34 11.47 -0.14 5.95
N CYS A 35 11.18 0.45 7.12
CA CYS A 35 10.12 0.01 8.04
C CYS A 35 8.75 0.69 7.81
N HIS A 36 8.60 1.50 6.75
CA HIS A 36 7.39 2.25 6.42
C HIS A 36 7.39 2.65 4.94
N LEU A 37 6.22 3.01 4.43
CA LEU A 37 6.07 3.80 3.22
C LEU A 37 6.13 5.31 3.52
N ASP A 38 6.59 6.10 2.56
CA ASP A 38 6.46 7.55 2.55
C ASP A 38 5.59 8.04 1.37
N ALA A 39 5.21 9.32 1.39
CA ALA A 39 4.34 9.92 0.38
C ALA A 39 4.93 9.88 -1.04
N ASP A 40 6.25 9.95 -1.18
CA ASP A 40 6.92 9.92 -2.48
C ASP A 40 6.90 8.51 -3.08
N MET A 41 7.08 7.48 -2.25
CA MET A 41 6.90 6.08 -2.62
C MET A 41 5.47 5.83 -3.11
N VAL A 42 4.48 6.31 -2.34
CA VAL A 42 3.06 6.18 -2.71
C VAL A 42 2.74 6.95 -3.99
N ARG A 43 3.27 8.16 -4.19
CA ARG A 43 3.09 8.92 -5.44
C ARG A 43 3.58 8.14 -6.65
N ARG A 44 4.79 7.58 -6.60
CA ARG A 44 5.33 6.77 -7.72
C ARG A 44 4.49 5.52 -7.98
N ALA A 45 4.00 4.87 -6.93
CA ALA A 45 3.14 3.71 -7.07
C ALA A 45 1.75 4.07 -7.62
N LEU A 46 1.19 5.23 -7.26
CA LEU A 46 -0.02 5.79 -7.85
C LEU A 46 0.13 6.02 -9.35
N ASP A 47 1.25 6.60 -9.79
CA ASP A 47 1.53 6.85 -11.21
C ASP A 47 1.61 5.52 -12.00
N ALA A 48 2.26 4.50 -11.42
CA ALA A 48 2.36 3.17 -12.02
C ALA A 48 1.02 2.41 -12.02
N LEU A 49 0.25 2.54 -10.95
CA LEU A 49 -1.05 1.89 -10.79
C LEU A 49 -2.10 2.55 -11.69
N ALA A 50 -2.01 3.87 -11.91
CA ALA A 50 -2.95 4.66 -12.70
C ALA A 50 -4.41 4.19 -12.48
N PRO A 51 -4.92 4.30 -11.25
CA PRO A 51 -6.27 3.85 -10.95
C PRO A 51 -7.29 4.70 -11.70
N GLU A 52 -8.43 4.09 -12.05
CA GLU A 52 -9.52 4.81 -12.69
C GLU A 52 -10.05 5.91 -11.75
N PRO A 53 -10.57 7.03 -12.30
CA PRO A 53 -11.31 8.01 -11.50
C PRO A 53 -12.42 7.33 -10.70
N ASP A 54 -12.74 7.90 -9.53
CA ASP A 54 -13.77 7.37 -8.63
C ASP A 54 -13.51 5.91 -8.20
N SER A 55 -12.24 5.55 -8.01
CA SER A 55 -11.82 4.29 -7.41
C SER A 55 -11.60 4.40 -5.91
N LEU A 56 -11.68 3.27 -5.22
CA LEU A 56 -11.20 3.14 -3.85
C LEU A 56 -9.78 2.59 -3.88
N LEU A 57 -8.85 3.35 -3.32
CA LEU A 57 -7.47 2.95 -3.15
C LEU A 57 -7.21 2.47 -1.72
N PHE A 58 -6.71 1.25 -1.58
CA PHE A 58 -6.09 0.79 -0.34
C PHE A 58 -4.57 0.96 -0.42
N ILE A 59 -3.96 1.38 0.68
CA ILE A 59 -2.51 1.38 0.86
C ILE A 59 -2.22 0.44 2.03
N GLU A 60 -1.72 -0.76 1.72
CA GLU A 60 -1.22 -1.69 2.72
C GLU A 60 0.24 -1.35 3.01
N ASN A 61 0.53 -0.95 4.24
CA ASN A 61 1.85 -0.48 4.66
C ASN A 61 2.68 -1.64 5.24
N VAL A 62 3.97 -1.42 5.43
CA VAL A 62 4.89 -2.38 6.06
C VAL A 62 4.38 -2.73 7.46
N GLY A 63 4.40 -4.01 7.81
CA GLY A 63 3.96 -4.54 9.09
C GLY A 63 4.78 -4.03 10.28
N ASN A 64 4.46 -2.81 10.74
CA ASN A 64 5.17 -2.14 11.81
C ASN A 64 4.23 -1.16 12.54
N LEU A 65 4.18 -1.21 13.87
CA LEU A 65 3.28 -0.37 14.67
C LEU A 65 3.89 0.97 15.13
N VAL A 66 5.16 1.22 14.76
CA VAL A 66 5.94 2.37 15.23
C VAL A 66 6.27 3.31 14.08
N CYS A 67 7.04 2.86 13.09
CA CYS A 67 7.50 3.73 12.00
C CYS A 67 6.33 4.36 11.23
N PRO A 68 5.31 3.60 10.76
CA PRO A 68 4.24 4.14 9.93
C PRO A 68 3.39 5.24 10.60
N ALA A 69 3.40 5.32 11.94
CA ALA A 69 2.66 6.34 12.67
C ALA A 69 3.20 7.75 12.44
N MET A 70 4.47 7.90 12.02
CA MET A 70 5.11 9.19 11.81
C MET A 70 5.03 9.73 10.37
N PHE A 71 4.44 8.96 9.45
CA PHE A 71 4.40 9.30 8.02
C PHE A 71 2.96 9.40 7.52
N ASP A 72 2.64 10.58 7.01
CA ASP A 72 1.43 10.86 6.23
C ASP A 72 1.69 10.47 4.77
N LEU A 73 0.82 9.67 4.17
CA LEU A 73 0.95 9.20 2.79
C LEU A 73 0.02 9.97 1.83
N GLY A 74 -0.76 10.92 2.36
CA GLY A 74 -1.82 11.62 1.64
C GLY A 74 -3.14 10.83 1.62
N GLU A 75 -3.30 9.83 2.49
CA GLU A 75 -4.55 9.09 2.62
C GLU A 75 -5.67 9.91 3.27
N ASN A 76 -6.93 9.66 2.87
CA ASN A 76 -8.08 10.31 3.51
C ASN A 76 -8.36 9.78 4.93
N SER A 77 -8.01 8.51 5.19
CA SER A 77 -8.27 7.81 6.43
C SER A 77 -7.16 6.81 6.71
N LYS A 78 -6.75 6.68 7.98
CA LYS A 78 -5.74 5.70 8.43
C LYS A 78 -6.41 4.62 9.30
N VAL A 79 -6.09 3.36 9.03
CA VAL A 79 -6.64 2.20 9.75
C VAL A 79 -5.49 1.38 10.32
N VAL A 80 -5.66 0.88 11.54
CA VAL A 80 -4.71 -0.03 12.21
C VAL A 80 -5.38 -1.37 12.47
N VAL A 81 -4.72 -2.46 12.10
CA VAL A 81 -5.17 -3.84 12.34
C VAL A 81 -4.20 -4.51 13.33
N ILE A 82 -4.73 -5.09 14.41
CA ILE A 82 -3.98 -5.81 15.43
C ILE A 82 -4.68 -7.13 15.81
N SER A 83 -3.93 -8.11 16.29
CA SER A 83 -4.42 -9.41 16.79
C SER A 83 -3.67 -9.80 18.06
N VAL A 84 -4.34 -10.47 19.00
CA VAL A 84 -3.78 -10.96 20.28
C VAL A 84 -3.96 -12.46 20.47
#